data_AF-A0A914NKI8-F1
#
_entry.id   AF-A0A914NKI8-F1
#
_cell.length_a   1.000
_cell.length_b   1.000
_cell.length_c   1.000
_cell.angle_alpha   90.00
_cell.angle_beta   90.00
_cell.angle_gamma   90.00
#
_symmetry.space_group_name_H-M   'P 1'
#
loop_
_entity.id
_entity.type
_entity.pdbx_description
1 polymer ?
#
loop_
_entity_poly.entity_id
_entity_poly.type
_entity_poly.pdbx_seq_one_letter_code
_entity_poly.pdbx_strand_id
1 'polypeptide(L)' 'MFEQNDMSEAQTGIVKISDCSSETFKGMLEFCYTGNVSEYIFGVKKQELTSFRTNVES' A
#
# COMPACT_ATOMS: atom_id res chain seq x y z
N MET A 1 11.61 5.60 21.67
CA MET A 1 12.14 5.64 20.29
C MET A 1 12.51 4.21 19.97
N PHE A 2 11.88 3.56 18.98
CA PHE A 2 12.22 2.18 18.65
C PHE A 2 13.59 2.20 17.96
N GLU A 3 14.65 1.94 18.71
CA GLU A 3 15.99 1.82 18.16
C GLU A 3 16.08 0.51 17.38
N GLN A 4 15.76 0.57 16.09
CA GLN A 4 15.92 -0.55 15.15
C GLN A 4 17.37 -0.65 14.63
N ASN A 5 18.35 -0.17 15.38
CA ASN A 5 19.74 -0.01 14.93
C ASN A 5 20.41 -1.34 14.53
N ASP A 6 19.88 -2.48 14.99
CA ASP A 6 20.37 -3.83 14.66
C ASP A 6 19.68 -4.46 13.44
N MET A 7 18.64 -3.82 12.88
CA MET A 7 18.03 -4.28 11.64
C MET A 7 18.84 -3.78 10.45
N SER A 8 19.23 -4.69 9.56
CA SER A 8 19.90 -4.33 8.31
C SER A 8 19.08 -3.35 7.46
N GLU A 9 17.75 -3.43 7.55
CA GLU A 9 16.82 -2.51 6.91
C GLU A 9 16.98 -1.07 7.43
N ALA A 10 17.18 -0.89 8.74
CA ALA A 10 17.40 0.42 9.34
C ALA A 10 18.79 0.99 9.02
N GLN A 11 19.80 0.11 8.85
CA GLN A 11 21.17 0.52 8.51
C GLN A 11 21.34 0.86 7.02
N THR A 12 20.63 0.16 6.14
CA THR A 12 20.72 0.36 4.69
C THR A 12 19.65 1.29 4.14
N GLY A 13 18.55 1.47 4.87
CA GLY A 13 17.34 2.15 4.38
C GLY A 13 16.59 1.36 3.31
N ILE A 14 16.92 0.07 3.12
CA ILE A 14 16.31 -0.79 2.09
C ILE A 14 15.43 -1.82 2.78
N VAL A 15 14.13 -1.83 2.43
CA VAL A 15 13.15 -2.82 2.87
C VAL A 15 12.77 -3.69 1.68
N LYS A 16 12.84 -5.02 1.83
CA LYS A 16 12.45 -5.98 0.78
C LYS A 16 11.08 -6.57 1.10
N ILE A 17 10.14 -6.42 0.18
CA ILE A 17 8.76 -6.89 0.35
C ILE A 17 8.44 -7.90 -0.74
N SER A 18 8.04 -9.11 -0.34
CA SER A 18 7.68 -10.22 -1.24
C SER A 18 6.19 -10.52 -1.29
N ASP A 19 5.42 -9.98 -0.36
CA ASP A 19 4.06 -10.47 -0.07
C ASP A 19 2.97 -9.77 -0.89
N CYS A 20 3.35 -8.80 -1.73
CA CYS A 20 2.43 -8.11 -2.62
C CYS A 20 3.08 -7.77 -3.96
N SER A 21 2.24 -7.55 -4.98
CA SER A 21 2.70 -7.06 -6.27
C SER A 21 3.14 -5.60 -6.19
N SER A 22 3.96 -5.19 -7.15
CA SER A 22 4.49 -3.83 -7.20
C SER A 22 3.39 -2.77 -7.36
N GLU A 23 2.31 -3.12 -8.05
CA GLU A 23 1.14 -2.30 -8.32
C GLU A 23 0.36 -2.03 -7.03
N THR A 24 0.11 -3.10 -6.25
CA THR A 24 -0.58 -3.00 -4.96
C THR A 24 0.23 -2.15 -3.99
N PHE A 25 1.56 -2.34 -3.93
CA PHE A 25 2.41 -1.55 -3.04
C PHE A 25 2.44 -0.07 -3.45
N LYS A 26 2.47 0.24 -4.74
CA LYS A 26 2.36 1.63 -5.24
C LYS A 26 1.05 2.28 -4.83
N GLY A 27 -0.07 1.56 -4.93
CA GLY A 27 -1.37 2.09 -4.51
C GLY A 27 -1.45 2.34 -3.01
N MET A 28 -0.87 1.44 -2.21
CA MET A 28 -0.73 1.63 -0.76
C MET A 28 0.10 2.88 -0.44
N LEU A 29 1.25 3.07 -1.09
CA LEU A 29 2.08 4.26 -0.91
C LEU A 29 1.33 5.55 -1.29
N GLU A 30 0.64 5.55 -2.42
CA GLU A 30 -0.16 6.71 -2.84
C GLU A 30 -1.20 7.08 -1.78
N PHE A 31 -1.92 6.11 -1.24
CA PHE A 31 -2.87 6.32 -0.16
C PHE A 31 -2.20 6.89 1.09
N CYS A 32 -1.08 6.31 1.52
CA CYS A 32 -0.34 6.77 2.69
C CYS A 32 0.10 8.24 2.58
N TYR A 33 0.52 8.68 1.39
CA TYR A 33 1.03 10.04 1.20
C TYR A 33 -0.01 11.08 0.80
N THR A 34 -1.10 10.69 0.13
CA THR A 34 -2.08 11.62 -0.45
C THR A 34 -3.49 11.48 0.13
N GLY A 35 -3.75 10.40 0.87
CA GLY A 35 -5.09 10.01 1.30
C GLY A 35 -5.99 9.48 0.19
N ASN A 36 -5.49 9.37 -1.05
CA ASN A 36 -6.25 8.94 -2.22
C ASN A 36 -5.56 7.78 -2.93
N VAL A 37 -6.34 7.03 -3.70
CA VAL A 37 -5.84 5.98 -4.60
C VAL A 37 -6.32 6.29 -6.00
N SER A 38 -5.39 6.52 -6.92
CA SER A 38 -5.69 6.76 -8.32
C SER A 38 -5.99 5.45 -9.03
N GLU A 39 -7.07 5.45 -9.80
CA GLU A 39 -7.46 4.31 -10.65
C GLU A 39 -6.37 3.93 -11.67
N TYR A 40 -5.45 4.86 -11.96
CA TYR A 40 -4.32 4.68 -12.87
C TYR A 40 -3.24 3.73 -12.33
N ILE A 41 -3.05 3.62 -11.01
CA ILE A 41 -1.99 2.77 -10.43
C ILE A 41 -2.34 1.30 -10.54
N PHE A 42 -3.62 0.96 -10.45
CA PHE A 42 -4.04 -0.44 -10.38
C PHE A 42 -4.17 -1.10 -11.75
N GLY A 43 -4.24 -0.37 -12.87
CA GLY A 43 -4.49 -0.97 -14.20
C GLY A 43 -5.77 -1.83 -14.27
N VAL A 44 -6.58 -1.82 -13.21
CA VAL A 44 -7.74 -2.67 -12.99
C VAL A 44 -8.97 -1.80 -13.20
N LYS A 45 -9.81 -2.26 -14.14
CA LYS A 45 -11.12 -1.68 -14.43
C LYS A 45 -11.91 -1.55 -13.13
N LYS A 46 -12.52 -0.38 -12.91
CA LYS A 46 -13.45 0.08 -11.85
C LYS A 46 -14.32 -0.92 -11.07
N GLN A 47 -14.45 -2.19 -11.45
CA GLN A 47 -15.46 -3.11 -10.93
C GLN A 47 -15.16 -3.71 -9.54
N GLU A 48 -13.91 -3.73 -9.07
CA GLU A 48 -13.58 -4.40 -7.78
C GLU A 48 -13.37 -3.46 -6.58
N LEU A 49 -13.17 -2.15 -6.79
CA LEU A 49 -12.96 -1.21 -5.68
C LEU A 49 -14.28 -0.74 -5.02
N THR A 50 -15.43 -0.97 -5.66
CA THR A 50 -16.75 -0.57 -5.15
C THR A 50 -17.37 -1.56 -4.15
N SER A 51 -16.87 -2.79 -4.05
CA SER A 51 -17.47 -3.82 -3.17
C SER A 51 -17.06 -3.70 -1.69
N PHE A 52 -16.04 -2.91 -1.36
CA PHE A 52 -15.65 -2.68 0.04
C PHE A 52 -16.44 -1.56 0.74
N ARG A 53 -17.14 -0.69 -0.01
CA ARG A 53 -17.87 0.46 0.56
C ARG A 53 -19.28 0.15 1.04
N THR A 54 -19.85 -1.02 0.74
CA THR A 54 -21.27 -1.32 1.06
C THR A 54 -21.51 -2.16 2.31
N ASN A 55 -20.47 -2.60 3.03
CA ASN A 55 -20.65 -3.48 4.20
C ASN A 55 -20.52 -2.79 5.57
N VAL A 56 -20.60 -1.45 5.65
CA VAL A 56 -20.56 -0.71 6.93
C VAL A 56 -21.91 -0.07 7.29
N GLU A 57 -22.97 -0.32 6.51
CA GLU A 57 -24.32 0.17 6.82
C GLU A 57 -25.37 -0.93 6.59
N SER A 58 -25.49 -1.87 7.54
CA SER A 58 -26.67 -2.74 7.72
C SER A 58 -26.75 -3.22 9.16
#